data_AF-A0A0J6T9B4-F1
#
_entry.id   AF-A0A0J6T9B4-F1
#
_cell.length_a   1.000
_cell.length_b   1.000
_cell.length_c   1.000
_cell.angle_alpha   90.00
_cell.angle_beta   90.00
_cell.angle_gamma   90.00
#
_symmetry.space_group_name_H-M   'P 1'
#
loop_
_entity.id
_entity.type
_entity.pdbx_description
1 polymer ?
#
loop_
_entity_poly.entity_id
_entity_poly.type
_entity_poly.pdbx_seq_one_letter_code
_entity_poly.pdbx_strand_id
1 'polypeptide(L)'
;MADYYPLLARALEALPDRSPDMRHTVYERARAALIGQLRSLDPPLSEADIEAERVSLDRAIARLEIEHGGQPEPAPPEPPQEASAPREASEPPPELP
;
A
#
# COMPACT_ATOMS: atom_id res chain seq x y z
N MET A 1 18.20 -9.79 -11.70
CA MET A 1 17.03 -9.71 -10.81
C MET A 1 17.52 -9.33 -9.44
N ALA A 2 17.32 -8.07 -9.04
CA ALA A 2 17.67 -7.59 -7.72
C ALA A 2 16.58 -7.92 -6.68
N ASP A 3 16.98 -8.06 -5.41
CA ASP A 3 16.05 -8.27 -4.30
C ASP A 3 15.38 -6.95 -3.88
N TYR A 4 14.32 -6.56 -4.61
CA TYR A 4 13.52 -5.37 -4.30
C TYR A 4 12.69 -5.49 -3.00
N TYR A 5 12.43 -6.71 -2.54
CA TYR A 5 11.62 -7.02 -1.36
C TYR A 5 12.05 -6.26 -0.08
N PRO A 6 13.30 -6.39 0.43
CA PRO A 6 13.73 -5.69 1.64
C PRO A 6 13.72 -4.16 1.51
N LEU A 7 13.89 -3.61 0.30
CA LEU A 7 13.84 -2.17 0.06
C LEU A 7 12.40 -1.66 0.17
N LEU A 8 11.44 -2.34 -0.45
CA LEU A 8 10.03 -2.01 -0.34
C LEU A 8 9.50 -2.24 1.07
N ALA A 9 9.81 -3.38 1.71
CA ALA A 9 9.40 -3.68 3.08
C ALA A 9 9.80 -2.56 4.05
N ARG A 10 11.06 -2.11 4.00
CA ARG A 10 11.55 -1.00 4.81
C ARG A 10 10.87 0.34 4.51
N ALA A 11 10.48 0.58 3.25
CA ALA A 11 9.72 1.78 2.89
C ALA A 11 8.30 1.76 3.49
N LEU A 12 7.65 0.58 3.53
CA LEU A 12 6.35 0.39 4.17
C LEU A 12 6.45 0.44 5.70
N GLU A 13 7.51 -0.11 6.30
CA GLU A 13 7.79 0.02 7.73
C GLU A 13 7.89 1.49 8.17
N ALA A 14 8.46 2.34 7.33
CA ALA A 14 8.62 3.78 7.58
C ALA A 14 7.35 4.63 7.34
N LEU A 15 6.26 4.04 6.81
CA LEU A 15 4.98 4.75 6.69
C LEU A 15 4.31 4.91 8.07
N PRO A 16 3.68 6.07 8.35
CA PRO A 16 2.90 6.26 9.58
C PRO A 16 1.61 5.44 9.61
N ASP A 17 1.07 5.12 8.42
CA ASP A 17 -0.06 4.22 8.20
C ASP A 17 0.24 3.33 6.98
N ARG A 18 -0.15 2.06 7.06
CA ARG A 18 0.09 1.02 6.05
C ARG A 18 -1.20 0.57 5.36
N SER A 19 -2.21 1.44 5.35
CA SER A 19 -3.43 1.30 4.54
C SER A 19 -3.12 1.02 3.05
N PRO A 20 -3.99 0.29 2.34
CA PRO A 20 -3.74 -0.14 0.94
C PRO A 20 -3.34 1.00 0.01
N ASP A 21 -3.99 2.17 0.08
CA ASP A 21 -3.69 3.36 -0.73
C ASP A 21 -2.29 3.93 -0.47
N MET A 22 -1.84 3.92 0.79
CA MET A 22 -0.48 4.35 1.15
C MET A 22 0.58 3.36 0.64
N ARG A 23 0.31 2.05 0.70
CA ARG A 23 1.19 1.02 0.11
C ARG A 23 1.25 1.14 -1.40
N HIS A 24 0.10 1.27 -2.06
CA HIS A 24 -0.02 1.48 -3.51
C HIS A 24 0.75 2.72 -3.99
N THR A 25 0.65 3.82 -3.24
CA THR A 25 1.40 5.06 -3.51
C THR A 25 2.92 4.86 -3.42
N VAL A 26 3.42 3.99 -2.53
CA VAL A 26 4.85 3.63 -2.47
C VAL A 26 5.25 2.79 -3.68
N TYR A 27 4.43 1.81 -4.08
CA TYR A 27 4.73 0.94 -5.23
C TYR A 27 4.81 1.71 -6.55
N GLU A 28 3.86 2.60 -6.84
CA GLU A 28 3.87 3.41 -8.06
C GLU A 28 5.09 4.34 -8.13
N ARG A 29 5.48 4.93 -6.98
CA ARG A 29 6.72 5.72 -6.88
C ARG A 29 7.96 4.86 -7.11
N ALA A 30 8.00 3.63 -6.59
CA ALA A 30 9.12 2.71 -6.79
C ALA A 30 9.25 2.27 -8.26
N ARG A 31 8.13 1.98 -8.95
CA ARG A 31 8.09 1.66 -10.39
C ARG A 31 8.67 2.81 -11.22
N ALA A 32 8.19 4.02 -10.99
CA ALA A 32 8.63 5.21 -11.72
C ALA A 32 10.11 5.53 -11.46
N ALA A 33 10.55 5.45 -10.21
CA ALA A 33 11.95 5.67 -9.82
C ALA A 33 12.89 4.63 -10.47
N LEU A 34 12.51 3.34 -10.47
CA LEU A 34 13.31 2.28 -11.08
C LEU A 34 13.51 2.52 -12.58
N ILE A 35 12.44 2.80 -13.33
CA ILE A 35 12.54 3.06 -14.78
C ILE A 35 13.41 4.29 -15.07
N GLY A 36 13.27 5.35 -14.27
CA GLY A 36 14.11 6.55 -14.37
C GLY A 36 15.59 6.26 -14.09
N GLN A 37 15.89 5.46 -13.07
CA GLN A 37 17.26 5.06 -12.72
C GLN A 37 17.91 4.18 -13.80
N LEU A 38 17.23 3.10 -14.23
CA LEU A 38 17.79 2.16 -15.22
C LEU A 38 18.05 2.82 -16.59
N ARG A 39 17.25 3.82 -16.98
CA ARG A 39 17.45 4.63 -18.19
C ARG A 39 18.48 5.77 -18.03
N SER A 40 18.92 6.04 -16.80
CA SER A 40 19.95 7.05 -16.48
C SER A 40 21.33 6.42 -16.25
N LEU A 41 21.48 5.11 -16.46
CA LEU A 41 22.77 4.43 -16.48
C LEU A 41 23.53 4.76 -17.79
N ASP A 42 24.85 4.72 -17.74
CA ASP A 42 25.73 4.90 -18.89
C ASP A 42 26.74 3.73 -18.98
N PRO A 43 26.67 2.88 -20.04
CA PRO A 43 25.65 2.87 -21.07
C PRO A 43 24.25 2.49 -20.53
N PRO A 44 23.16 2.95 -21.16
CA PRO A 44 21.81 2.61 -20.73
C PRO A 44 21.51 1.12 -20.97
N LEU A 45 20.72 0.53 -20.06
CA LEU A 45 20.24 -0.85 -20.18
C LEU A 45 19.29 -1.03 -21.36
N SER A 46 19.18 -2.25 -21.89
CA SER A 46 18.20 -2.56 -22.92
C SER A 46 16.78 -2.55 -22.35
N GLU A 47 15.77 -2.25 -23.17
CA GLU A 47 14.36 -2.32 -22.74
C GLU A 47 13.96 -3.74 -22.26
N ALA A 48 14.67 -4.80 -22.70
CA ALA A 48 14.46 -6.16 -22.20
C ALA A 48 14.99 -6.36 -20.78
N ASP A 49 16.15 -5.78 -20.44
CA ASP A 49 16.70 -5.80 -19.07
C ASP A 49 15.86 -4.91 -18.13
N ILE A 50 15.40 -3.75 -18.63
CA ILE A 50 14.48 -2.87 -17.91
C ILE A 50 13.18 -3.60 -17.59
N GLU A 51 12.60 -4.35 -18.54
CA GLU A 51 11.41 -5.14 -18.27
C GLU A 51 11.66 -6.30 -17.31
N ALA A 52 12.82 -6.96 -17.39
CA ALA A 52 13.18 -8.03 -16.46
C ALA A 52 13.30 -7.54 -15.00
N GLU A 53 13.87 -6.35 -14.77
CA GLU A 53 13.91 -5.75 -13.43
C GLU A 53 12.57 -5.14 -13.00
N ARG A 54 11.72 -4.65 -13.93
CA ARG A 54 10.31 -4.32 -13.62
C ARG A 54 9.54 -5.55 -13.14
N VAL A 55 9.61 -6.68 -13.85
CA VAL A 55 8.98 -7.95 -13.45
C VAL A 55 9.55 -8.46 -12.11
N SER A 56 10.81 -8.14 -11.79
CA SER A 56 11.42 -8.45 -10.48
C SER A 56 10.81 -7.61 -9.35
N LEU A 57 10.62 -6.30 -9.57
CA LEU A 57 9.95 -5.38 -8.65
C LEU A 57 8.48 -5.79 -8.42
N ASP A 58 7.75 -6.08 -9.50
CA ASP A 58 6.34 -6.47 -9.45
C ASP A 58 6.10 -7.75 -8.65
N ARG A 59 7.01 -8.73 -8.73
CA ARG A 59 6.98 -9.95 -7.90
C ARG A 59 7.19 -9.65 -6.42
N ALA A 60 8.05 -8.69 -6.09
CA ALA A 60 8.26 -8.24 -4.71
C ALA A 60 7.01 -7.50 -4.16
N ILE A 61 6.38 -6.66 -4.98
CA ILE A 61 5.12 -5.96 -4.64
C ILE A 61 3.99 -6.97 -4.40
N ALA A 62 3.77 -7.91 -5.33
CA ALA A 62 2.72 -8.92 -5.20
C ALA A 62 2.88 -9.79 -3.94
N ARG A 63 4.14 -10.10 -3.57
CA ARG A 63 4.44 -10.79 -2.30
C ARG A 63 4.11 -9.93 -1.08
N LEU A 64 4.51 -8.66 -1.06
CA LEU A 64 4.22 -7.75 0.06
C LEU A 64 2.73 -7.54 0.27
N GLU A 65 1.92 -7.46 -0.79
CA GLU A 65 0.47 -7.38 -0.64
C GLU A 65 -0.12 -8.65 -0.04
N ILE A 66 0.37 -9.85 -0.40
CA ILE A 66 -0.07 -11.10 0.25
C ILE A 66 0.29 -11.06 1.76
N GLU A 67 1.50 -10.63 2.12
CA GLU A 67 1.95 -10.54 3.51
C GLU A 67 1.23 -9.43 4.32
N HIS A 68 0.75 -8.37 3.66
CA HIS A 68 -0.04 -7.29 4.26
C HIS A 68 -1.57 -7.49 4.15
N GLY A 69 -2.04 -8.73 3.96
CA GLY A 69 -3.46 -9.07 3.97
C GLY A 69 -4.24 -8.52 2.76
N GLY A 70 -3.63 -8.65 1.58
CA GLY A 70 -3.97 -7.94 0.35
C GLY A 70 -5.43 -7.99 -0.10
N GLN A 71 -6.18 -7.00 0.37
CA GLN A 71 -7.35 -6.45 -0.30
C GLN A 71 -7.42 -4.95 -0.01
N PRO A 72 -7.70 -4.08 -0.99
CA PRO A 72 -8.39 -2.85 -0.69
C PRO A 72 -9.79 -3.24 -0.21
N GLU A 73 -10.02 -3.24 1.10
CA GLU A 73 -11.39 -3.13 1.60
C GLU A 73 -11.92 -1.80 1.05
N PRO A 74 -12.97 -1.81 0.21
CA PRO A 74 -13.42 -0.60 -0.46
C PRO A 74 -13.96 0.34 0.60
N ALA A 75 -13.17 1.37 0.92
CA ALA A 75 -13.45 2.27 2.03
C ALA A 75 -14.93 2.72 1.97
N PRO A 76 -15.77 2.35 2.96
CA PRO A 76 -17.05 3.00 3.14
C PRO A 76 -16.73 4.49 3.26
N PRO A 77 -17.39 5.38 2.49
CA PRO A 77 -17.05 6.79 2.51
C PRO A 77 -17.19 7.29 3.95
N GLU A 78 -16.07 7.69 4.56
CA GLU A 78 -16.09 8.22 5.92
C GLU A 78 -17.06 9.40 5.95
N PRO A 79 -18.15 9.35 6.75
CA PRO A 79 -18.90 10.56 7.02
C PRO A 79 -17.95 11.54 7.73
N PRO A 80 -18.02 12.85 7.45
CA PRO A 80 -17.11 13.82 8.04
C PRO A 80 -17.04 13.71 9.57
N GLN A 81 -15.85 13.95 10.13
CA GLN A 81 -15.62 13.94 11.57
C GLN A 81 -16.42 15.05 12.27
N GLU A 82 -17.64 14.74 12.69
CA GLU A 82 -18.51 15.61 13.47
C GLU A 82 -19.16 14.80 14.61
N ALA A 83 -19.56 15.50 15.68
CA ALA A 83 -20.05 14.95 16.95
C ALA A 83 -19.03 14.17 17.81
N SER A 84 -18.48 14.91 18.78
CA SER A 84 -17.90 14.45 20.03
C SER A 84 -18.64 13.27 20.71
N ALA A 85 -17.88 12.46 21.45
CA ALA A 85 -18.37 11.48 22.44
C ALA A 85 -19.11 12.16 23.64
N PRO A 86 -19.75 11.43 24.59
CA PRO A 86 -19.68 9.98 24.81
C PRO A 86 -20.98 9.21 25.19
N ARG A 87 -20.80 7.89 25.25
CA ARG A 87 -21.61 6.84 25.91
C ARG A 87 -22.43 7.25 27.16
N GLU A 88 -23.75 7.06 27.07
CA GLU A 88 -24.67 6.55 28.13
C GLU A 88 -25.52 5.43 27.45
N ALA A 89 -25.67 4.22 28.00
CA ALA A 89 -26.48 3.85 29.18
C ALA A 89 -27.96 4.28 29.02
N SER A 90 -28.96 3.39 28.92
CA SER A 90 -29.14 2.13 29.66
C SER A 90 -29.99 1.08 28.91
N GLU A 91 -30.18 -0.09 29.53
CA GLU A 91 -31.00 -1.24 29.06
C GLU A 91 -32.54 -1.06 29.29
N PRO A 92 -33.41 -1.93 28.71
CA PRO A 92 -34.90 -1.82 28.70
C PRO A 92 -35.55 -2.66 29.84
N PRO A 93 -36.87 -3.04 29.86
CA PRO A 93 -38.09 -2.61 29.14
C PRO A 93 -39.14 -2.06 30.18
N PRO A 94 -40.50 -2.18 30.08
CA PRO A 94 -41.47 -2.48 29.00
C PRO A 94 -42.43 -1.28 28.74
N GLU A 95 -43.78 -1.21 28.80
CA GLU A 95 -44.96 -2.03 29.24
C GLU A 95 -46.01 -2.22 28.10
N LEU A 96 -47.26 -2.59 28.41
CA LEU A 96 -48.40 -2.88 27.49
C LEU A 96 -49.54 -1.84 27.57
N PRO A 97 -50.48 -1.88 26.61
CA PRO A 97 -51.90 -2.02 26.95
C PRO A 97 -52.59 -3.23 26.29
#